data_AF-A0A349FHC1-F1
#
_entry.id   AF-A0A349FHC1-F1
#
_cell.length_a   1.000
_cell.length_b   1.000
_cell.length_c   1.000
_cell.angle_alpha   90.00
_cell.angle_beta   90.00
_cell.angle_gamma   90.00
#
_symmetry.space_group_name_H-M   'P 1'
#
loop_
_entity.id
_entity.type
_entity.pdbx_description
1 polymer ?
#
loop_
_entity_poly.entity_id
_entity_poly.type
_entity_poly.pdbx_seq_one_letter_code
_entity_poly.pdbx_strand_id
1 'polypeptide(L)' 'MLSINRVHYTYHNEPFDFDLQVQAGAIVALMGPSGAGKSTLLA' A
#
# COMPACT_ATOMS: atom_id res chain seq x y z
N MET A 1 7.03 0.58 -14.43
CA MET A 1 5.64 0.44 -13.96
C MET A 1 5.68 -0.42 -12.71
N LEU A 2 5.16 0.06 -11.59
CA LEU A 2 5.01 -0.71 -10.35
C LEU A 2 3.56 -1.19 -10.26
N SER A 3 3.37 -2.47 -9.94
CA SER A 3 2.04 -3.07 -9.81
C SER A 3 2.01 -4.00 -8.60
N ILE A 4 1.07 -3.73 -7.70
CA ILE A 4 0.72 -4.53 -6.54
C ILE A 4 -0.72 -4.99 -6.79
N ASN A 5 -0.94 -6.30 -6.79
CA ASN A 5 -2.25 -6.88 -7.07
C ASN A 5 -2.62 -7.83 -5.93
N ARG A 6 -3.69 -7.50 -5.21
CA ARG A 6 -4.30 -8.29 -4.13
C ARG A 6 -3.30 -8.79 -3.10
N VAL A 7 -2.44 -7.89 -2.61
CA VAL A 7 -1.52 -8.25 -1.54
C VAL A 7 -2.29 -8.25 -0.24
N HIS A 8 -2.40 -9.45 0.35
CA HIS A 8 -2.92 -9.68 1.68
C HIS A 8 -1.76 -9.71 2.67
N TYR A 9 -1.76 -8.82 3.65
CA TYR A 9 -0.72 -8.76 4.67
C TYR A 9 -1.32 -8.51 6.04
N THR A 10 -0.91 -9.32 7.02
CA THR A 10 -1.38 -9.17 8.40
C THR A 10 -0.28 -8.58 9.25
N TYR A 11 -0.53 -7.41 9.82
CA TYR A 11 0.37 -6.71 10.73
C TYR A 11 -0.27 -6.64 12.12
N HIS A 12 0.37 -7.20 13.16
CA HIS A 12 -0.18 -7.27 14.52
C HIS A 12 -1.62 -7.81 14.60
N ASN A 13 -1.92 -8.89 13.87
CA ASN A 13 -3.26 -9.49 13.73
C ASN A 13 -4.32 -8.59 13.07
N GLU A 14 -3.92 -7.46 12.49
CA GLU A 14 -4.79 -6.63 11.66
C GLU A 14 -4.55 -6.94 10.17
N PRO A 15 -5.58 -7.35 9.42
CA PRO A 15 -5.45 -7.66 8.00
C PRO A 15 -5.48 -6.37 7.15
N PHE A 16 -4.61 -6.33 6.14
CA PHE A 16 -4.58 -5.29 5.12
C PHE A 16 -4.62 -5.90 3.73
N ASP A 17 -5.39 -5.27 2.85
CA ASP A 17 -5.52 -5.64 1.45
C ASP A 17 -5.07 -4.47 0.58
N PHE A 18 -4.13 -4.71 -0.33
CA PHE A 18 -3.56 -3.67 -1.17
C PHE A 18 -3.63 -4.00 -2.66
N ASP A 19 -4.11 -3.02 -3.42
CA ASP A 19 -4.05 -2.94 -4.87
C ASP A 19 -3.53 -1.56 -5.26
N LEU A 20 -2.44 -1.50 -6.04
CA LEU A 20 -1.82 -0.25 -6.47
C LEU A 20 -1.15 -0.41 -7.83
N GLN A 21 -1.35 0.57 -8.70
CA GLN A 21 -0.62 0.69 -9.96
C GLN A 21 0.00 2.09 -10.06
N VAL A 22 1.31 2.13 -10.31
CA VAL A 22 2.06 3.38 -10.50
C VAL A 22 2.78 3.33 -11.84
N GLN A 23 2.49 4.33 -12.66
CA GLN A 23 3.10 4.49 -13.99
C GLN A 23 4.57 4.90 -13.86
N ALA A 24 5.39 4.55 -14.86
CA ALA A 24 6.79 4.96 -14.88
C ALA A 24 6.90 6.49 -14.94
N GLY A 25 7.78 7.06 -14.12
CA GLY A 25 7.97 8.52 -14.03
C GLY A 25 6.92 9.27 -13.21
N ALA A 26 5.91 8.59 -12.65
CA ALA A 26 4.92 9.22 -11.79
C ALA A 26 5.51 9.54 -10.40
N ILE A 27 5.16 10.72 -9.86
CA ILE A 27 5.37 11.08 -8.46
C ILE A 27 4.01 10.97 -7.77
N VAL A 28 3.90 10.11 -6.77
CA VAL A 28 2.64 9.79 -6.10
C VAL A 28 2.77 10.01 -4.60
N ALA A 29 1.75 10.63 -4.00
CA ALA A 29 1.62 10.76 -2.55
C ALA A 29 0.65 9.71 -2.00
N LEU A 30 1.06 9.00 -0.95
CA LEU A 30 0.19 8.08 -0.21
C LEU A 30 -0.28 8.75 1.08
N MET A 31 -1.58 9.02 1.19
CA MET A 31 -2.18 9.78 2.29
C MET A 31 -3.32 9.01 2.97
N GLY A 32 -3.58 9.35 4.23
CA GLY A 32 -4.65 8.75 5.03
C GLY A 32 -4.37 8.82 6.54
N PRO A 33 -5.38 8.58 7.38
CA PRO A 33 -5.27 8.64 8.84
C PRO A 33 -4.14 7.77 9.41
N SER A 34 -3.71 8.05 10.65
CA SER A 34 -2.79 7.14 11.35
C SER A 34 -3.40 5.74 11.45
N GLY A 35 -2.60 4.70 11.28
CA GLY A 35 -3.07 3.30 11.29
C GLY A 35 -3.65 2.78 9.97
N ALA A 36 -3.90 3.63 8.96
CA ALA A 36 -4.50 3.20 7.68
C ALA A 36 -3.61 2.31 6.78
N GLY A 37 -2.53 1.71 7.29
CA GLY A 37 -1.69 0.77 6.53
C GLY A 37 -0.66 1.41 5.59
N LYS A 38 -0.45 2.73 5.62
CA LYS A 38 0.49 3.42 4.70
C LYS A 38 1.93 2.93 4.81
N SER A 39 2.47 2.88 6.02
CA SER A 39 3.82 2.34 6.25
C SER A 39 3.87 0.84 5.99
N THR A 40 2.78 0.13 6.31
CA THR A 40 2.62 -1.30 6.05
C THR A 40 2.68 -1.63 4.56
N LEU A 41 2.13 -0.77 3.68
CA LEU A 41 2.22 -0.91 2.22
C LEU A 41 3.64 -0.69 1.68
N LEU A 42 4.50 0.05 2.40
CA LEU A 42 5.83 0.45 1.94
C LEU A 42 6.97 -0.37 2.57
N ALA A 43 6.68 -1.22 3.55
CA ALA A 43 7.64 -2.10 4.23
C ALA A 43 7.66 -3.49 3.57
#